data_AF-K9GLV5-F1
#
_entry.id   AF-K9GLV5-F1
#
_cell.length_a   1.000
_cell.length_b   1.000
_cell.length_c   1.000
_cell.angle_alpha   90.00
_cell.angle_beta   90.00
_cell.angle_gamma   90.00
#
_symmetry.space_group_name_H-M   'P 1'
#
loop_
_entity.id
_entity.type
_entity.pdbx_description
1 polymer ?
#
loop_
_entity_poly.entity_id
_entity_poly.type
_entity_poly.pdbx_seq_one_letter_code
_entity_poly.pdbx_strand_id
1 'polypeptide(L)'
;MSLKSPAEAHVDPATQIIQKEPKRKWVSYIWDTFDKSPEERRLLFKLDSAILTFASLGYFIKYLDQININNAFVSGMKEDLGMYGNELNYMQTCWNIGYVIGEIPSNILLTRVKPRYWIPAMEVRRLVPLHKSSLLTP
;
A
#
# COMPACT_ATOMS: atom_id res chain seq x y z
N MET A 1 43.88 45.68 0.87
CA MET A 1 43.91 44.78 -0.31
C MET A 1 43.59 43.39 0.22
N SER A 2 42.31 43.00 0.15
CA SER A 2 41.74 41.87 0.89
C SER A 2 41.96 40.56 0.13
N LEU A 3 42.53 39.56 0.79
CA LEU A 3 42.82 38.24 0.25
C LEU A 3 41.51 37.43 0.12
N LYS A 4 41.22 36.94 -1.08
CA LYS A 4 39.99 36.20 -1.44
C LYS A 4 40.10 34.74 -0.95
N SER A 5 39.12 34.31 -0.15
CA SER A 5 38.93 32.93 0.33
C SER A 5 38.52 31.99 -0.81
N PRO A 6 39.05 30.75 -0.91
CA PRO A 6 38.71 29.80 -1.97
C PRO A 6 37.46 29.01 -1.57
N ALA A 7 36.31 29.38 -2.13
CA ALA A 7 35.07 28.62 -2.03
C ALA A 7 34.51 28.35 -3.44
N GLU A 8 35.36 27.85 -4.33
CA GLU A 8 34.94 27.38 -5.66
C GLU A 8 34.85 25.85 -5.62
N ALA A 9 33.77 25.35 -5.03
CA ALA A 9 33.30 24.00 -5.31
C ALA A 9 32.59 24.05 -6.66
N HIS A 10 33.10 23.29 -7.64
CA HIS A 10 32.44 23.06 -8.92
C HIS A 10 31.00 22.57 -8.66
N VAL A 11 30.03 23.46 -8.89
CA VAL A 11 28.62 23.11 -8.88
C VAL A 11 28.35 22.38 -10.19
N ASP A 12 28.20 21.05 -10.10
CA ASP A 12 27.84 20.21 -11.24
C ASP A 12 26.58 20.76 -11.93
N PRO A 13 26.59 20.96 -13.26
CA PRO A 13 25.46 21.53 -13.99
C PRO A 13 24.20 20.64 -13.94
N ALA A 14 24.33 19.38 -13.52
CA ALA A 14 23.22 18.46 -13.30
C ALA A 14 22.32 18.89 -12.13
N THR A 15 22.85 19.58 -11.13
CA THR A 15 22.05 20.04 -9.97
C THR A 15 21.15 21.22 -10.33
N GLN A 16 21.45 21.98 -11.39
CA GLN A 16 20.65 23.13 -11.84
C GLN A 16 19.39 22.74 -12.62
N ILE A 17 19.26 21.48 -13.05
CA ILE A 17 18.09 20.97 -13.77
C ILE A 17 16.95 20.61 -12.79
N ILE A 18 17.27 20.49 -11.51
CA ILE A 18 16.33 20.26 -10.42
C ILE A 18 16.14 21.61 -9.72
N GLN A 19 14.90 22.06 -9.53
CA GLN A 19 14.53 23.31 -8.85
C GLN A 19 14.50 24.59 -9.69
N LYS A 20 13.54 24.66 -10.62
CA LYS A 20 12.80 25.91 -10.80
C LYS A 20 11.42 25.72 -10.19
N GLU A 21 11.25 26.13 -8.93
CA GLU A 21 9.92 26.09 -8.30
C GLU A 21 8.98 27.01 -9.09
N PRO A 22 7.92 26.48 -9.73
CA PRO A 22 6.95 27.31 -10.40
C PRO A 22 6.12 28.07 -9.34
N LYS A 23 5.75 29.32 -9.64
CA LYS A 23 4.90 30.14 -8.77
C LYS A 23 3.59 29.40 -8.50
N ARG A 24 3.41 28.91 -7.27
CA ARG A 24 2.25 28.13 -6.87
C ARG A 24 0.97 28.95 -7.06
N LYS A 25 0.09 28.48 -7.95
CA LYS A 25 -1.27 28.99 -8.04
C LYS A 25 -2.10 28.36 -6.93
N TRP A 26 -3.11 29.07 -6.46
CA TRP A 26 -4.10 28.63 -5.48
C TRP A 26 -4.68 27.24 -5.78
N VAL A 27 -4.74 26.86 -7.05
CA VAL A 27 -5.20 25.54 -7.54
C VAL A 27 -4.22 24.40 -7.19
N SER A 28 -2.92 24.68 -7.00
CA SER A 28 -1.92 23.69 -6.55
C SER A 28 -2.11 23.26 -5.09
N TYR A 29 -2.78 24.07 -4.26
CA TYR A 29 -3.22 23.63 -2.92
C TYR A 29 -4.26 22.52 -2.97
N ILE A 30 -5.07 22.47 -4.04
CA ILE A 30 -6.08 21.44 -4.23
C ILE A 30 -5.47 20.25 -5.00
N TRP A 31 -4.66 20.51 -6.02
CA TRP A 31 -4.11 19.46 -6.88
C TRP A 31 -2.77 19.84 -7.52
N ASP A 32 -1.67 19.40 -6.91
CA ASP A 32 -0.29 19.69 -7.34
C ASP A 32 0.14 18.93 -8.62
N THR A 33 -0.69 17.98 -9.09
CA THR A 33 -0.38 17.12 -10.25
C THR A 33 -0.38 17.85 -11.59
N PHE A 34 -1.05 19.01 -11.68
CA PHE A 34 -1.14 19.77 -12.94
C PHE A 34 0.08 20.64 -13.22
N ASP A 35 0.84 21.03 -12.20
CA ASP A 35 2.04 21.87 -12.33
C ASP A 35 3.33 21.04 -12.56
N LYS A 36 3.21 19.70 -12.60
CA LYS A 36 4.32 18.74 -12.80
C LYS A 36 4.64 18.51 -14.28
N SER A 37 5.87 18.04 -14.55
CA SER A 37 6.29 17.72 -15.91
C SER A 37 5.40 16.64 -16.56
N PRO A 38 5.24 16.63 -17.90
CA PRO A 38 4.41 15.63 -18.60
C PRO A 38 4.82 14.18 -18.31
N GLU A 39 6.12 13.94 -18.09
CA GLU A 39 6.68 12.63 -17.74
C GLU A 39 6.26 12.19 -16.34
N GLU A 40 6.38 13.08 -15.35
CA GLU A 40 5.97 12.82 -13.97
C GLU A 40 4.46 12.56 -13.86
N ARG A 41 3.66 13.32 -14.61
CA ARG A 41 2.21 13.12 -14.67
C ARG A 41 1.82 11.77 -15.26
N ARG A 42 2.54 11.29 -16.29
CA ARG A 42 2.30 9.97 -16.90
C ARG A 42 2.69 8.83 -15.94
N LEU A 43 3.76 9.01 -15.16
CA LEU A 43 4.16 8.06 -14.12
C LEU A 43 3.11 7.97 -13.00
N LEU A 44 2.66 9.12 -12.48
CA LEU A 44 1.62 9.19 -11.44
C LEU A 44 0.33 8.56 -11.93
N PHE A 45 -0.13 8.89 -13.15
CA PHE A 45 -1.33 8.28 -13.71
C PHE A 45 -1.24 6.76 -13.83
N LYS A 46 -0.07 6.23 -14.24
CA LYS A 46 0.13 4.78 -14.34
C LYS A 46 0.09 4.11 -12.95
N LEU A 47 0.72 4.72 -11.95
CA LEU A 47 0.69 4.23 -10.57
C LEU A 47 -0.73 4.28 -9.99
N ASP A 48 -1.38 5.44 -10.08
CA ASP A 48 -2.73 5.66 -9.57
C ASP A 48 -3.72 4.71 -10.23
N SER A 49 -3.63 4.52 -11.56
CA SER A 49 -4.51 3.58 -12.28
C SER A 49 -4.37 2.14 -11.79
N ALA A 50 -3.15 1.69 -11.49
CA ALA A 50 -2.90 0.36 -10.95
C ALA A 50 -3.46 0.24 -9.53
N ILE A 51 -3.10 1.15 -8.63
CA ILE A 51 -3.56 1.14 -7.24
C ILE A 51 -5.09 1.22 -7.17
N LEU A 52 -5.70 2.13 -7.91
CA LEU A 52 -7.15 2.31 -7.94
C LEU A 52 -7.87 1.08 -8.49
N THR A 53 -7.32 0.42 -9.52
CA THR A 53 -7.94 -0.79 -10.09
C THR A 53 -7.89 -1.94 -9.08
N PHE A 54 -6.74 -2.18 -8.45
CA PHE A 54 -6.62 -3.22 -7.42
C PHE A 54 -7.47 -2.92 -6.20
N ALA A 55 -7.50 -1.68 -5.73
CA ALA A 55 -8.33 -1.27 -4.60
C ALA A 55 -9.83 -1.43 -4.92
N SER A 56 -10.27 -1.01 -6.10
CA SER A 56 -11.66 -1.13 -6.54
C SER A 56 -12.09 -2.59 -6.64
N LEU A 57 -11.26 -3.44 -7.28
CA LEU A 57 -11.56 -4.86 -7.42
C LEU A 57 -11.54 -5.59 -6.07
N GLY A 58 -10.56 -5.30 -5.22
CA GLY A 58 -10.48 -5.88 -3.88
C GLY A 58 -11.67 -5.50 -3.01
N TYR A 59 -12.09 -4.23 -3.05
CA TYR A 59 -13.30 -3.79 -2.35
C TYR A 59 -14.56 -4.45 -2.91
N PHE A 60 -14.65 -4.59 -4.23
CA PHE A 60 -15.78 -5.26 -4.88
C PHE A 60 -15.91 -6.72 -4.45
N ILE A 61 -14.82 -7.48 -4.44
CA ILE A 61 -14.81 -8.88 -3.96
C ILE A 61 -15.22 -8.95 -2.49
N LYS A 62 -14.63 -8.10 -1.63
CA LYS A 62 -15.01 -8.01 -0.21
C LYS A 62 -16.51 -7.75 -0.04
N TYR A 63 -17.08 -6.86 -0.85
CA TYR A 63 -18.50 -6.53 -0.80
C TYR A 63 -19.37 -7.71 -1.25
N LEU A 64 -18.97 -8.42 -2.32
CA LEU A 64 -19.65 -9.65 -2.75
C LEU A 64 -19.68 -10.71 -1.65
N ASP A 65 -18.55 -10.95 -0.97
CA ASP A 65 -18.48 -11.92 0.13
C ASP A 65 -19.44 -11.55 1.26
N GLN A 66 -19.50 -10.26 1.61
CA GLN A 66 -20.42 -9.78 2.64
C GLN A 66 -21.89 -10.00 2.25
N ILE A 67 -22.26 -9.71 1.00
CA ILE A 67 -23.64 -9.94 0.51
C ILE A 67 -23.97 -11.43 0.48
N ASN A 68 -23.06 -12.27 0.00
CA ASN A 68 -23.26 -13.72 -0.05
C ASN A 68 -23.47 -14.32 1.34
N ILE A 69 -22.69 -13.88 2.35
CA ILE A 69 -22.86 -14.32 3.74
C ILE A 69 -24.23 -13.89 4.30
N ASN A 70 -24.64 -12.64 4.07
CA ASN A 70 -25.94 -12.15 4.55
C ASN A 70 -27.11 -12.89 3.89
N ASN A 71 -27.03 -13.13 2.57
CA ASN A 71 -28.04 -13.88 1.83
C ASN A 71 -28.10 -15.34 2.30
N ALA A 72 -26.96 -15.99 2.51
CA ALA A 72 -26.89 -17.34 3.04
C ALA A 72 -27.48 -17.43 4.46
N PHE A 73 -27.22 -16.42 5.29
CA PHE A 73 -27.74 -16.33 6.66
C PHE A 73 -29.26 -16.34 6.69
N VAL A 74 -29.90 -15.53 5.84
CA VAL A 74 -31.37 -15.48 5.76
C VAL A 74 -31.99 -16.64 4.98
N SER A 75 -31.21 -17.37 4.18
CA SER A 75 -31.70 -18.48 3.37
C SER A 75 -31.67 -19.86 4.05
N GLY A 76 -31.21 -19.96 5.31
CA GLY A 76 -31.19 -21.22 6.06
C GLY A 76 -29.95 -21.46 6.93
N MET A 77 -28.84 -20.73 6.70
CA MET A 77 -27.61 -20.92 7.48
C MET A 77 -27.82 -20.55 8.96
N LYS A 78 -28.76 -19.66 9.25
CA LYS A 78 -29.16 -19.32 10.62
C LYS A 78 -29.71 -20.54 11.37
N GLU A 79 -30.63 -21.27 10.75
CA GLU A 79 -31.29 -22.44 11.32
C GLU A 79 -30.34 -23.64 11.41
N ASP A 80 -29.54 -23.87 10.37
CA ASP A 80 -28.60 -24.98 10.30
C ASP A 80 -27.48 -24.87 11.36
N LEU A 81 -27.05 -23.65 11.69
CA LEU A 81 -26.01 -23.39 12.70
C LEU A 81 -26.59 -23.02 14.08
N GLY A 82 -27.91 -22.98 14.23
CA GLY A 82 -28.57 -22.60 15.48
C GLY A 82 -28.29 -21.16 15.96
N MET A 83 -28.01 -20.24 15.04
CA MET A 83 -27.61 -18.86 15.34
C MET A 83 -28.82 -17.94 15.54
N TYR A 84 -29.51 -18.04 16.67
CA TYR A 84 -30.74 -17.29 16.92
C TYR A 84 -30.51 -15.98 17.71
N GLY A 85 -30.17 -14.88 17.01
CA GLY A 85 -29.99 -13.59 17.68
C GLY A 85 -28.95 -12.67 17.00
N ASN A 86 -28.02 -12.16 17.81
CA ASN A 86 -26.98 -11.19 17.42
C ASN A 86 -25.65 -11.85 17.00
N GLU A 87 -25.61 -13.17 16.83
CA GLU A 87 -24.39 -13.93 16.54
C GLU A 87 -23.74 -13.47 15.23
N LEU A 88 -24.53 -13.22 14.18
CA LEU A 88 -24.00 -12.64 12.93
C LEU A 88 -23.35 -11.28 13.17
N ASN A 89 -23.94 -10.46 14.03
CA ASN A 89 -23.39 -9.15 14.38
C ASN A 89 -22.09 -9.29 15.21
N TYR A 90 -22.01 -10.26 16.12
CA TYR A 90 -20.78 -10.57 16.85
C TYR A 90 -19.67 -11.06 15.91
N MET A 91 -19.99 -11.91 14.92
CA MET A 91 -19.03 -12.36 13.91
C MET A 91 -18.49 -11.20 13.08
N GLN A 92 -19.38 -10.33 12.58
CA GLN A 92 -18.99 -9.13 11.83
C GLN A 92 -18.16 -8.18 12.68
N THR A 93 -18.51 -8.00 13.95
CA THR A 93 -17.77 -7.17 14.89
C THR A 93 -16.37 -7.74 15.15
N CYS A 94 -16.24 -9.06 15.37
CA CYS A 94 -14.94 -9.71 15.54
C CYS A 94 -14.06 -9.56 14.30
N TRP A 95 -14.64 -9.73 13.10
CA TRP A 95 -13.95 -9.48 11.83
C TRP A 95 -13.43 -8.04 11.74
N ASN A 96 -14.27 -7.06 12.07
CA ASN A 96 -13.89 -5.64 12.03
C ASN A 96 -12.79 -5.31 13.04
N ILE A 97 -12.87 -5.85 14.26
CA ILE A 97 -11.84 -5.66 15.29
C ILE A 97 -10.50 -6.25 14.81
N GLY A 98 -10.51 -7.49 14.30
CA GLY A 98 -9.31 -8.14 13.76
C GLY A 98 -8.69 -7.35 12.61
N TYR A 99 -9.53 -6.82 11.71
CA TYR A 99 -9.11 -5.96 10.61
C TYR A 99 -8.42 -4.69 11.13
N VAL A 100 -9.03 -3.97 12.08
CA VAL A 100 -8.46 -2.73 12.66
C VAL A 100 -7.13 -3.02 13.36
N ILE A 101 -7.07 -4.11 14.13
CA ILE A 101 -5.83 -4.51 14.81
C ILE A 101 -4.74 -4.86 13.80
N GLY A 102 -5.07 -5.46 12.66
CA GLY A 102 -4.10 -5.75 11.59
C GLY A 102 -3.70 -4.52 10.78
N GLU A 103 -4.58 -3.54 10.63
CA GLU A 103 -4.34 -2.31 9.88
C GLU A 103 -3.33 -1.40 10.59
N ILE A 104 -3.39 -1.28 11.92
CA ILE A 104 -2.45 -0.48 12.73
C ILE A 104 -0.97 -0.88 12.49
N PRO A 105 -0.55 -2.14 12.67
CA PRO A 105 0.83 -2.55 12.41
C PRO A 105 1.17 -2.49 10.92
N SER A 106 0.22 -2.74 10.01
CA SER A 106 0.44 -2.60 8.56
C SER A 106 0.80 -1.16 8.17
N ASN A 107 0.07 -0.18 8.70
CA ASN A 107 0.34 1.24 8.47
C ASN A 107 1.67 1.69 9.10
N ILE A 108 2.01 1.18 10.29
CA ILE A 108 3.32 1.43 10.92
C ILE A 108 4.44 0.81 10.06
N LEU A 109 4.25 -0.39 9.53
CA LEU A 109 5.21 -1.08 8.69
C LEU A 109 5.48 -0.33 7.38
N LEU A 110 4.45 0.27 6.76
CA LEU A 110 4.60 1.11 5.57
C LEU A 110 5.52 2.32 5.79
N THR A 111 5.58 2.85 7.02
CA THR A 111 6.52 3.93 7.37
C THR A 111 7.96 3.45 7.57
N ARG A 112 8.16 2.16 7.85
CA ARG A 112 9.45 1.58 8.24
C ARG A 112 10.11 0.77 7.12
N VAL A 113 9.35 0.28 6.14
CA VAL A 113 9.91 -0.60 5.11
C VAL A 113 9.55 -0.12 3.71
N LYS A 114 10.59 0.13 2.90
CA LYS A 114 10.44 0.40 1.47
C LYS A 114 9.87 -0.88 0.80
N PRO A 115 8.75 -0.81 0.05
CA PRO A 115 8.11 -1.97 -0.60
C PRO A 115 9.08 -2.82 -1.44
N ARG A 116 10.16 -2.21 -1.94
CA ARG A 116 11.26 -2.85 -2.68
C ARG A 116 12.00 -3.97 -1.91
N TYR A 117 11.97 -3.98 -0.58
CA TYR A 117 12.69 -4.99 0.23
C TYR A 117 11.79 -6.09 0.79
N TRP A 118 10.46 -5.91 0.83
CA TRP A 118 9.55 -6.90 1.42
C TRP A 118 9.38 -8.14 0.55
N ILE A 119 9.21 -7.96 -0.76
CA ILE A 119 9.04 -9.04 -1.73
C ILE A 119 10.24 -10.01 -1.73
N PRO A 120 11.51 -9.56 -1.88
CA PRO A 120 12.66 -10.47 -1.86
C PRO A 120 12.92 -11.10 -0.48
N ALA A 121 12.59 -10.42 0.62
CA ALA A 121 12.74 -10.98 1.97
C ALA A 121 11.81 -12.17 2.22
N MET A 122 10.59 -12.15 1.66
CA MET A 122 9.65 -13.27 1.76
C MET A 122 10.11 -14.48 0.95
N GLU A 123 10.69 -14.28 -0.24
CA GLU A 123 11.25 -15.38 -1.05
C GLU A 123 12.50 -16.00 -0.42
N VAL A 124 13.42 -15.19 0.11
CA VAL A 124 14.64 -15.70 0.77
C VAL A 124 14.30 -16.51 2.02
N ARG A 125 13.33 -16.05 2.83
CA ARG A 125 12.87 -16.79 4.02
C ARG A 125 12.28 -18.16 3.67
N ARG A 126 11.65 -18.29 2.49
CA ARG A 126 11.08 -19.55 1.99
C ARG A 126 12.16 -20.54 1.50
N LEU A 127 13.31 -20.06 1.06
CA LEU A 127 14.41 -20.91 0.54
C LEU A 127 15.34 -21.45 1.63
N VAL A 128 15.44 -20.79 2.79
CA VAL A 128 16.32 -21.21 3.89
C VAL A 128 15.94 -22.59 4.50
N PRO A 129 14.66 -23.00 4.60
CA PRO A 129 14.31 -24.32 5.13
C PRO A 129 14.54 -25.49 4.15
N LEU A 130 14.53 -25.25 2.83
CA LEU A 130 14.53 -26.34 1.83
C LEU A 130 15.92 -26.93 1.55
N HIS A 131 17.01 -26.22 1.88
CA HIS A 131 18.35 -26.75 1.69
C HIS A 131 18.76 -27.78 2.77
N LYS A 132 18.12 -27.76 3.95
CA LYS A 132 18.46 -28.70 5.05
C LYS A 132 17.71 -30.04 5.01
N SER A 133 16.62 -30.17 4.24
CA SER A 133 15.84 -31.41 4.17
C SER A 133 16.23 -32.36 3.04
N SER A 134 17.07 -31.92 2.08
CA SER A 134 17.49 -32.75 0.93
C SER A 134 18.79 -33.56 1.15
N LEU A 135 19.43 -33.48 2.33
CA LEU A 135 20.67 -34.18 2.67
C LEU A 135 20.48 -35.31 3.72
N LEU A 136 19.23 -35.63 4.08
CA LEU A 136 18.90 -36.56 5.19
C LEU A 136 17.84 -37.62 4.81
N THR A 137 17.71 -37.96 3.53
CA THR A 137 16.98 -39.16 3.09
C THR A 137 17.99 -40.20 2.61
N PRO A 138 18.12 -41.35 3.30
CA PRO A 138 18.99 -42.45 2.91
C PRO A 138 18.52 -43.17 1.64
#